data_AF-A0A971RHK9-F1
#
_entry.id   AF-A0A971RHK9-F1
#
_cell.length_a   1.000
_cell.length_b   1.000
_cell.length_c   1.000
_cell.angle_alpha   90.00
_cell.angle_beta   90.00
_cell.angle_gamma   90.00
#
_symmetry.space_group_name_H-M   'P 1'
#
loop_
_entity.id
_entity.type
_entity.pdbx_description
1 polymer ?
#
loop_
_entity_poly.entity_id
_entity_poly.type
_entity_poly.pdbx_seq_one_letter_code
_entity_poly.pdbx_strand_id
1 'polypeptide(L)'
;MFNTNDYSLGFTLLELLLSLLFTALMVMGVSQYLLISVRVHLIMQQETLAARTLETLLLQASLSPQNKSTVQTASSSKTCPSEAVSQGLDLTSWCQAIEQLPQLNFSLSSSPSYIEWQSPSGKKKIQR
;
A
#
# COMPACT_ATOMS: atom_id res chain seq x y z
N MET A 1 -66.33 -29.22 9.31
CA MET A 1 -65.46 -29.76 8.23
C MET A 1 -64.20 -28.88 8.23
N PHE A 2 -63.22 -29.23 9.07
CA PHE A 2 -61.97 -28.48 9.16
C PHE A 2 -61.04 -29.01 8.10
N ASN A 3 -60.77 -28.18 7.09
CA ASN A 3 -59.84 -28.48 6.02
C ASN A 3 -58.43 -28.24 6.59
N THR A 4 -57.80 -29.29 7.11
CA THR A 4 -56.38 -29.27 7.48
C THR A 4 -55.56 -29.40 6.20
N ASN A 5 -55.39 -28.29 5.49
CA ASN A 5 -54.23 -28.14 4.63
C ASN A 5 -53.03 -27.99 5.56
N ASP A 6 -52.42 -29.13 5.91
CA ASP A 6 -51.07 -29.17 6.47
C ASP A 6 -50.12 -28.64 5.41
N TYR A 7 -49.96 -27.32 5.39
CA TYR A 7 -48.79 -26.68 4.81
C TYR A 7 -47.60 -27.17 5.63
N SER A 8 -46.93 -28.22 5.14
CA SER A 8 -45.65 -28.70 5.65
C SER A 8 -44.63 -27.57 5.58
N LEU A 9 -44.61 -26.75 6.64
CA LEU A 9 -43.72 -25.64 6.93
C LEU A 9 -42.35 -26.17 7.39
N GLY A 10 -41.79 -27.11 6.63
CA GLY A 10 -40.50 -27.74 6.91
C GLY A 10 -39.61 -27.66 5.68
N PHE A 11 -38.40 -27.13 5.85
CA PHE A 11 -37.39 -27.18 4.80
C PHE A 11 -37.08 -28.63 4.47
N THR A 12 -37.13 -28.98 3.18
CA THR A 12 -36.65 -30.28 2.75
C THR A 12 -35.14 -30.37 2.96
N LEU A 13 -34.62 -31.57 3.26
CA LEU A 13 -33.18 -31.79 3.41
C LEU A 13 -32.39 -31.24 2.20
N LEU A 14 -32.97 -31.36 1.02
CA LEU A 14 -32.41 -30.87 -0.24
C LEU A 14 -32.35 -29.34 -0.31
N GLU A 15 -33.39 -28.63 0.13
CA GLU A 15 -33.37 -27.16 0.24
C GLU A 15 -32.35 -26.66 1.27
N LEU A 16 -32.17 -27.40 2.36
CA LEU A 16 -31.20 -27.07 3.40
C LEU A 16 -29.76 -27.27 2.90
N LEU A 17 -29.51 -28.36 2.15
CA LEU A 17 -28.24 -28.61 1.46
C LEU A 17 -27.94 -27.55 0.39
N LEU A 18 -28.94 -27.17 -0.41
CA LEU A 18 -28.80 -26.09 -1.40
C LEU A 18 -28.51 -24.75 -0.73
N SER A 19 -29.22 -24.41 0.34
CA SER A 19 -28.98 -23.17 1.11
C SER A 19 -27.58 -23.15 1.71
N LEU A 20 -27.11 -24.30 2.23
CA LEU A 20 -25.74 -24.44 2.74
C LEU A 20 -24.69 -24.31 1.63
N LEU A 21 -24.95 -24.87 0.45
CA LEU A 21 -24.06 -24.75 -0.70
C LEU A 21 -23.97 -23.29 -1.18
N PHE A 22 -25.10 -22.59 -1.34
CA PHE A 22 -25.12 -21.19 -1.75
C PHE A 22 -24.44 -20.27 -0.74
N THR A 23 -24.69 -20.48 0.55
CA THR A 23 -24.01 -19.71 1.60
C THR A 23 -22.51 -19.98 1.62
N ALA A 24 -22.08 -21.23 1.47
CA ALA A 24 -20.65 -21.57 1.35
C ALA A 24 -19.99 -20.88 0.14
N LEU A 25 -20.64 -20.91 -1.02
CA LEU A 25 -20.15 -20.22 -2.23
C LEU A 25 -20.08 -18.70 -2.04
N MET A 26 -21.08 -18.08 -1.40
CA MET A 26 -21.06 -16.65 -1.10
C MET A 26 -19.93 -16.29 -0.13
N VAL A 27 -19.72 -17.06 0.93
CA VAL A 27 -18.65 -16.83 1.91
C VAL A 27 -17.27 -16.97 1.24
N MET A 28 -17.08 -17.97 0.36
CA MET A 28 -15.86 -18.08 -0.42
C MET A 28 -15.65 -16.87 -1.34
N GLY A 29 -16.69 -16.44 -2.05
CA GLY A 29 -16.62 -15.25 -2.92
C GLY A 29 -16.26 -13.97 -2.16
N VAL A 30 -16.93 -13.71 -1.03
CA VAL A 30 -16.68 -12.53 -0.19
C VAL A 30 -15.27 -12.56 0.39
N SER A 31 -14.80 -13.70 0.88
CA SER A 31 -13.44 -13.81 1.45
C SER A 31 -12.35 -13.57 0.40
N GLN A 32 -12.52 -14.10 -0.82
CA GLN A 32 -11.60 -13.83 -1.93
C GLN A 32 -11.61 -12.34 -2.32
N TYR A 33 -12.79 -11.73 -2.41
CA TYR A 33 -12.92 -10.31 -2.71
C TYR A 33 -12.23 -9.43 -1.66
N LEU A 34 -12.45 -9.72 -0.37
CA LEU A 34 -11.81 -8.99 0.72
C LEU A 34 -10.29 -9.11 0.67
N LEU A 35 -9.75 -10.32 0.43
CA LEU A 35 -8.31 -10.54 0.31
C LEU A 35 -7.69 -9.72 -0.83
N ILE A 36 -8.36 -9.69 -1.99
CA ILE A 36 -7.89 -8.90 -3.14
C ILE A 36 -7.96 -7.41 -2.83
N SER A 37 -9.07 -6.94 -2.26
CA SER A 37 -9.28 -5.54 -1.91
C SER A 37 -8.21 -5.02 -0.93
N VAL A 38 -7.91 -5.81 0.12
CA VAL A 38 -6.85 -5.46 1.09
C VAL A 38 -5.49 -5.36 0.41
N ARG A 39 -5.16 -6.30 -0.49
CA ARG A 39 -3.88 -6.25 -1.22
C ARG A 39 -3.78 -5.01 -2.10
N VAL A 40 -4.83 -4.68 -2.84
CA VAL A 40 -4.85 -3.48 -3.71
C VAL A 40 -4.73 -2.21 -2.87
N HIS A 41 -5.44 -2.14 -1.75
CA HIS A 41 -5.37 -0.99 -0.85
C HIS A 41 -3.95 -0.78 -0.29
N LEU A 42 -3.30 -1.85 0.17
CA LEU A 42 -1.92 -1.80 0.65
C LEU A 42 -0.94 -1.35 -0.43
N ILE A 43 -1.06 -1.88 -1.65
CA ILE A 43 -0.20 -1.47 -2.78
C ILE A 43 -0.40 0.02 -3.07
N MET A 44 -1.65 0.48 -3.14
CA MET A 44 -1.97 1.88 -3.42
C MET A 44 -1.45 2.82 -2.33
N GLN A 45 -1.52 2.42 -1.05
CA GLN A 45 -0.94 3.16 0.06
C GLN A 45 0.58 3.28 -0.07
N GLN A 46 1.28 2.17 -0.37
CA GLN A 46 2.73 2.16 -0.56
C GLN A 46 3.16 3.05 -1.74
N GLU A 47 2.47 2.95 -2.88
CA GLU A 47 2.75 3.76 -4.06
C GLU A 47 2.49 5.24 -3.80
N THR A 48 1.42 5.58 -3.07
CA THR A 48 1.10 6.97 -2.71
C THR A 48 2.15 7.56 -1.77
N LEU A 49 2.60 6.79 -0.77
CA LEU A 49 3.66 7.21 0.14
C LEU A 49 4.97 7.43 -0.62
N ALA A 50 5.38 6.45 -1.44
CA ALA A 50 6.58 6.56 -2.26
C ALA A 50 6.53 7.75 -3.23
N ALA A 51 5.39 7.99 -3.88
CA ALA A 51 5.22 9.13 -4.78
C ALA A 51 5.33 10.47 -4.03
N ARG A 52 4.65 10.62 -2.88
CA ARG A 52 4.73 11.84 -2.07
C ARG A 52 6.14 12.09 -1.56
N THR A 53 6.83 11.05 -1.10
CA THR A 53 8.21 11.20 -0.64
C THR A 53 9.14 11.65 -1.77
N LEU A 54 9.03 11.03 -2.95
CA LEU A 54 9.76 11.45 -4.14
C LEU A 54 9.50 12.92 -4.48
N GLU A 55 8.24 13.35 -4.48
CA GLU A 55 7.87 14.76 -4.73
C GLU A 55 8.48 15.70 -3.70
N THR A 56 8.39 15.38 -2.40
CA THR A 56 8.98 16.23 -1.34
C THR A 56 10.49 16.33 -1.45
N LEU A 57 11.18 15.22 -1.75
CA LEU A 57 12.64 15.21 -1.92
C LEU A 57 13.07 15.97 -3.16
N LEU A 58 12.32 15.84 -4.26
CA LEU A 58 12.55 16.61 -5.48
C LEU A 58 12.36 18.10 -5.26
N LEU A 59 11.29 18.49 -4.58
CA LEU A 59 11.07 19.89 -4.22
C LEU A 59 12.22 20.43 -3.38
N GLN A 60 12.67 19.69 -2.36
CA GLN A 60 13.79 20.11 -1.52
C GLN A 60 15.13 20.20 -2.26
N ALA A 61 15.39 19.25 -3.15
CA ALA A 61 16.56 19.28 -4.01
C ALA A 61 16.52 20.42 -5.03
N SER A 62 15.33 20.86 -5.45
CA SER A 62 15.15 21.96 -6.40
C SER A 62 15.32 23.35 -5.78
N LEU A 63 15.18 23.48 -4.46
CA LEU A 63 15.30 24.77 -3.75
C LEU A 63 16.71 25.35 -3.79
N SER A 64 17.76 24.51 -3.84
CA SER A 64 19.15 24.96 -3.91
C SER A 64 20.07 23.85 -4.45
N PRO A 65 21.09 24.18 -5.27
CA PRO A 65 22.06 23.20 -5.74
C PRO A 65 22.88 22.56 -4.61
N GLN A 66 23.07 23.24 -3.47
CA GLN A 66 23.70 22.65 -2.28
C GLN A 66 22.80 21.60 -1.61
N ASN A 67 21.48 21.80 -1.64
CA ASN A 67 20.53 20.84 -1.07
C ASN A 67 20.51 19.54 -1.87
N LYS A 68 20.83 19.57 -3.17
CA LYS A 68 20.86 18.39 -4.03
C LYS A 68 21.82 17.30 -3.49
N SER A 69 23.04 17.69 -3.11
CA SER A 69 24.02 16.74 -2.55
C SER A 69 23.65 16.30 -1.14
N THR A 70 23.09 17.20 -0.35
CA THR A 70 22.67 16.91 1.03
C THR A 70 21.49 15.94 1.07
N VAL A 71 20.51 16.11 0.19
CA VAL A 71 19.39 15.18 0.03
C VAL A 71 19.89 13.80 -0.40
N GLN A 72 20.77 13.73 -1.40
CA GLN A 72 21.30 12.46 -1.90
C GLN A 72 22.10 11.69 -0.84
N THR A 73 22.86 12.40 0.00
CA THR A 73 23.63 11.79 1.09
C THR A 73 22.72 11.37 2.24
N ALA A 74 21.79 12.21 2.66
CA ALA A 74 20.81 11.90 3.70
C ALA A 74 19.94 10.68 3.33
N SER A 75 19.49 10.60 2.07
CA SER A 75 18.66 9.49 1.57
C SER A 75 19.45 8.23 1.20
N SER A 76 20.78 8.27 1.26
CA SER A 76 21.62 7.08 1.05
C SER A 76 21.68 6.18 2.30
N SER A 77 21.33 6.74 3.46
CA SER A 77 21.26 5.99 4.71
C SER A 77 19.94 5.22 4.82
N LYS A 78 20.02 3.98 5.31
CA LYS A 78 18.84 3.13 5.60
C LYS A 78 18.10 3.54 6.88
N THR A 79 18.56 4.59 7.54
CA THR A 79 17.97 5.15 8.76
C THR A 79 17.66 6.61 8.56
N CYS A 80 16.62 7.11 9.23
CA CYS A 80 16.27 8.52 9.23
C CYS A 80 17.47 9.38 9.68
N PRO A 81 18.01 10.25 8.81
CA PRO A 81 19.15 11.09 9.15
C PRO A 81 18.69 12.28 10.00
N SER A 82 18.94 12.20 11.31
CA SER A 82 18.62 13.27 12.28
C SER A 82 19.42 14.55 12.05
N GLU A 83 20.59 14.46 11.43
CA GLU A 83 21.48 15.60 11.16
C GLU A 83 20.99 16.53 10.04
N ALA A 84 20.12 16.04 9.16
CA ALA A 84 19.56 16.83 8.06
C ALA A 84 18.54 17.89 8.53
N VAL A 85 17.90 17.66 9.68
CA VAL A 85 16.99 18.63 10.31
C VAL A 85 17.77 19.90 10.69
N SER A 86 19.01 19.74 11.14
CA SER A 86 19.92 20.84 11.48
C SER A 86 20.33 21.68 10.27
N GLN A 87 20.18 21.15 9.05
CA GLN A 87 20.51 21.80 7.79
C GLN A 87 19.29 22.45 7.11
N GLY A 88 18.14 22.49 7.79
CA GLY A 88 16.90 23.10 7.27
C GLY A 88 16.16 22.25 6.24
N LEU A 89 16.47 20.95 6.14
CA LEU A 89 15.77 19.99 5.29
C LEU A 89 14.69 19.27 6.07
N ASP A 90 13.46 19.28 5.54
CA ASP A 90 12.33 18.56 6.14
C ASP A 90 12.24 17.12 5.58
N LEU A 91 13.00 16.20 6.17
CA LEU A 91 13.00 14.79 5.74
C LEU A 91 11.94 13.94 6.44
N THR A 92 10.90 14.56 7.03
CA THR A 92 9.85 13.85 7.77
C THR A 92 9.17 12.79 6.91
N SER A 93 8.83 13.13 5.66
CA SER A 93 8.21 12.22 4.70
C SER A 93 9.12 11.02 4.38
N TRP A 94 10.41 11.27 4.17
CA TRP A 94 11.42 10.24 3.92
C TRP A 94 11.58 9.28 5.09
N CYS A 95 11.64 9.81 6.31
CA CYS A 95 11.76 9.00 7.52
C CYS A 95 10.54 8.09 7.72
N GLN A 96 9.33 8.64 7.48
CA GLN A 96 8.10 7.83 7.51
C GLN A 96 8.10 6.75 6.40
N ALA A 97 8.65 7.05 5.23
CA ALA A 97 8.76 6.08 4.15
C ALA A 97 9.78 4.98 4.44
N ILE A 98 10.93 5.27 5.06
CA ILE A 98 11.89 4.23 5.48
C ILE A 98 11.25 3.27 6.48
N GLU A 99 10.43 3.78 7.41
CA GLU A 99 9.76 2.97 8.42
C GLU A 99 8.71 2.02 7.80
N GLN A 100 7.99 2.49 6.79
CA GLN A 100 6.89 1.71 6.18
C GLN A 100 7.26 0.94 4.92
N LEU A 101 8.35 1.30 4.23
CA LEU A 101 8.79 0.68 2.99
C LEU A 101 10.13 -0.05 3.21
N PRO A 102 10.14 -1.39 3.19
CA PRO A 102 11.39 -2.12 3.35
C PRO A 102 12.29 -1.90 2.14
N GLN A 103 13.58 -1.65 2.42
CA GLN A 103 14.64 -1.49 1.40
C GLN A 103 14.36 -0.34 0.41
N LEU A 104 13.89 0.81 0.94
CA LEU A 104 13.75 2.05 0.19
C LEU A 104 15.12 2.59 -0.25
N ASN A 105 15.28 2.86 -1.53
CA ASN A 105 16.45 3.48 -2.14
C ASN A 105 16.03 4.70 -2.94
N PHE A 106 16.77 5.80 -2.79
CA PHE A 106 16.56 7.02 -3.55
C PHE A 106 17.78 7.35 -4.39
N SER A 107 17.56 7.72 -5.64
CA SER A 107 18.62 8.15 -6.53
C SER A 107 18.22 9.41 -7.29
N LEU A 108 18.97 10.47 -7.03
CA LEU A 108 18.82 11.77 -7.63
C LEU A 108 19.91 11.98 -8.69
N SER A 109 19.56 11.73 -9.95
CA SER A 109 20.46 11.96 -11.10
C SER A 109 20.22 13.32 -11.76
N SER A 110 20.91 13.63 -12.87
CA SER A 110 20.68 14.85 -13.66
C SER A 110 19.31 14.84 -14.36
N SER A 111 18.86 13.65 -14.77
CA SER A 111 17.48 13.23 -15.04
C SER A 111 17.59 11.79 -15.56
N PRO A 112 16.75 10.85 -15.11
CA PRO A 112 15.59 11.01 -14.25
C PRO A 112 15.87 10.68 -12.77
N SER A 113 15.08 11.24 -11.87
CA SER A 113 15.15 10.89 -10.43
C SER A 113 14.20 9.76 -10.14
N TYR A 114 14.60 8.84 -9.27
CA TYR A 114 13.74 7.70 -8.95
C TYR A 114 13.83 7.29 -7.49
N ILE A 115 12.72 6.68 -7.04
CA ILE A 115 12.64 5.98 -5.77
C ILE A 115 12.32 4.51 -6.07
N GLU A 116 13.08 3.61 -5.46
CA GLU A 116 12.94 2.16 -5.58
C GLU A 116 12.67 1.56 -4.20
N TRP A 117 11.79 0.57 -4.11
CA TRP A 117 11.57 -0.17 -2.87
C TRP A 117 11.20 -1.62 -3.15
N GLN A 118 11.32 -2.47 -2.12
CA GLN A 118 10.88 -3.85 -2.19
C GLN A 118 9.44 -3.95 -1.72
N SER A 119 8.50 -4.16 -2.64
CA SER A 119 7.11 -4.50 -2.29
C SER A 119 6.94 -6.01 -2.12
N PRO A 120 5.86 -6.47 -1.47
CA PRO A 120 5.50 -7.90 -1.44
C PRO A 120 5.29 -8.50 -2.85
N SER A 121 4.96 -7.66 -3.84
CA SER A 121 4.78 -8.06 -5.24
C SER A 121 6.08 -8.04 -6.07
N GLY A 122 7.21 -7.67 -5.46
CA GLY A 122 8.50 -7.51 -6.13
C GLY A 122 9.07 -6.09 -6.01
N LYS A 123 10.18 -5.84 -6.69
CA LYS A 123 10.81 -4.51 -6.74
C LYS A 123 9.91 -3.54 -7.50
N LYS A 124 9.69 -2.37 -6.91
CA LYS A 124 8.89 -1.29 -7.47
C LYS A 124 9.77 -0.06 -7.62
N LYS A 125 9.61 0.65 -8.74
CA LYS A 125 10.35 1.87 -9.05
C LYS A 125 9.37 2.92 -9.57
N ILE A 126 9.39 4.09 -8.96
CA ILE A 126 8.73 5.29 -9.49
C ILE A 126 9.81 6.24 -9.97
N GLN A 127 9.64 6.76 -11.19
CA GLN A 127 10.58 7.66 -11.83
C GLN A 127 9.85 8.93 -12.23
N ARG A 128 10.47 10.10 -11.99
CA ARG A 128 10.01 11.40 -12.45
C ARG A 128 11.17 12.25 -12.97
#